data_AF-K0RNG6-F1
#
_entry.id   AF-K0RNG6-F1
#
_cell.length_a   1.000
_cell.length_b   1.000
_cell.length_c   1.000
_cell.angle_alpha   90.00
_cell.angle_beta   90.00
_cell.angle_gamma   90.00
#
_symmetry.space_group_name_H-M   'P 1'
#
loop_
_entity.id
_entity.type
_entity.pdbx_description
1 polymer ?
#
loop_
_entity_poly.entity_id
_entity_poly.type
_entity_poly.pdbx_seq_one_letter_code
_entity_poly.pdbx_strand_id
1 'polypeptide(L)'
;MSCVSVVDGSNEVCANCGTTASDIVKLKNCTACRLVKYCGVDCQRAHRKRHKKACKQRAAELEDERLYSQGLKRPERDFCPICTLPIPLPMHEHSFFKACCTKQICNGCSMAARKRGMFDCAFCRTPMPDNDADMLAMIRARVKRMI
;
A
#
# COMPACT_ATOMS: atom_id res chain seq x y z
N MET A 1 -4.25 8.07 -8.49
CA MET A 1 -4.38 8.05 -9.95
C MET A 1 -4.43 6.61 -10.40
N SER A 2 -5.61 6.13 -10.77
CA SER A 2 -5.79 4.82 -11.39
C SER A 2 -5.38 4.97 -12.85
N CYS A 3 -4.28 4.34 -13.27
CA CYS A 3 -3.94 4.26 -14.69
C CYS A 3 -5.02 3.42 -15.37
N VAL A 4 -5.91 4.09 -16.08
CA VAL A 4 -6.81 3.46 -17.05
C VAL A 4 -5.91 2.80 -18.09
N SER A 5 -6.01 1.49 -18.23
CA SER A 5 -5.40 0.76 -19.33
C SER A 5 -6.00 1.31 -20.61
N VAL A 6 -5.23 2.14 -21.32
CA VAL A 6 -5.55 2.47 -22.71
C VAL A 6 -5.44 1.16 -23.46
N VAL A 7 -6.58 0.60 -23.86
CA VAL A 7 -6.65 -0.52 -24.80
C VAL A 7 -6.15 0.03 -26.12
N ASP A 8 -4.83 0.05 -26.28
CA ASP A 8 -4.21 0.37 -27.54
C ASP A 8 -4.44 -0.83 -28.46
N GLY A 9 -5.35 -0.66 -29.43
CA GLY A 9 -5.56 -1.58 -30.53
C GLY A 9 -4.36 -1.58 -31.50
N SER A 10 -3.14 -1.58 -30.98
CA SER A 10 -1.95 -1.80 -31.80
C SER A 10 -1.94 -3.28 -32.18
N ASN A 11 -2.06 -3.54 -33.48
CA ASN A 11 -1.83 -4.86 -34.07
C ASN A 11 -0.62 -5.49 -33.39
N GLU A 12 -0.84 -6.56 -32.64
CA GLU A 12 0.26 -7.21 -31.95
C GLU A 12 1.16 -7.81 -33.02
N VAL A 13 2.35 -7.25 -33.18
CA VAL A 13 3.33 -7.68 -34.19
C VAL A 13 4.53 -8.32 -33.54
N CYS A 14 5.12 -9.29 -34.23
CA CYS A 14 6.41 -9.84 -33.84
C CYS A 14 7.49 -8.76 -33.97
N ALA A 15 8.20 -8.46 -32.87
CA ALA A 15 9.24 -7.43 -32.84
C ALA A 15 10.48 -7.73 -33.70
N ASN A 16 10.56 -8.95 -34.26
CA ASN A 16 11.62 -9.34 -35.19
C ASN A 16 11.15 -9.29 -36.66
N CYS A 17 10.15 -10.09 -37.01
CA CYS A 17 9.73 -10.30 -38.40
C CYS A 17 8.50 -9.47 -38.82
N GLY A 18 7.89 -8.72 -37.90
CA GLY A 18 6.73 -7.87 -38.19
C GLY A 18 5.42 -8.62 -38.41
N THR A 19 5.40 -9.96 -38.34
CA THR A 19 4.16 -10.75 -38.50
C THR A 19 3.12 -10.31 -37.47
N THR A 20 1.94 -9.96 -37.95
CA THR A 20 0.77 -9.64 -37.14
C THR A 20 0.20 -10.90 -36.49
N ALA A 21 -0.31 -10.76 -35.29
CA ALA A 21 -1.09 -11.80 -34.64
C ALA A 21 -2.33 -12.13 -35.49
N SER A 22 -2.63 -13.42 -35.60
CA SER A 22 -3.82 -13.93 -36.26
C SER A 22 -4.32 -15.16 -35.49
N ASP A 23 -5.46 -15.72 -35.87
CA ASP A 23 -5.99 -16.94 -35.26
C ASP A 23 -4.99 -18.11 -35.33
N ILE A 24 -4.11 -18.08 -36.34
CA ILE A 24 -3.07 -19.08 -36.57
C ILE A 24 -1.76 -18.71 -35.85
N VAL A 25 -1.37 -17.42 -35.88
CA VAL A 25 -0.09 -16.96 -35.31
C VAL A 25 -0.31 -16.30 -33.95
N LYS A 26 -0.06 -17.06 -32.89
CA LYS A 26 -0.10 -16.57 -31.50
C LYS A 26 1.26 -15.99 -31.10
N LEU A 27 1.28 -14.70 -30.81
CA LEU A 27 2.49 -14.05 -30.30
C LEU A 27 2.65 -14.26 -28.79
N LYS A 28 3.88 -14.47 -28.35
CA LYS A 28 4.26 -14.65 -26.95
C LYS A 28 5.10 -13.47 -26.48
N ASN A 29 4.80 -12.98 -25.28
CA ASN A 29 5.58 -11.92 -24.65
C ASN A 29 7.02 -12.39 -24.35
N CYS A 30 7.97 -11.46 -24.42
CA CYS A 30 9.29 -11.67 -23.83
C CYS A 30 9.12 -11.95 -22.32
N THR A 31 9.63 -13.09 -21.86
CA THR A 31 9.45 -13.54 -20.47
C THR A 31 10.11 -12.62 -19.44
N ALA A 32 11.19 -11.94 -19.83
CA ALA A 32 11.94 -11.05 -18.93
C ALA A 32 11.33 -9.65 -18.80
N CYS A 33 10.96 -9.01 -19.91
CA CYS A 33 10.56 -7.60 -19.90
C CYS A 33 9.08 -7.36 -20.20
N ARG A 34 8.37 -8.35 -20.78
CA ARG A 34 6.96 -8.27 -21.21
C ARG A 34 6.62 -7.14 -22.20
N LEU A 35 7.58 -6.35 -22.68
CA LEU A 35 7.34 -5.21 -23.59
C LEU A 35 7.07 -5.58 -25.05
N VAL A 36 7.71 -6.64 -25.50
CA VAL A 36 7.70 -7.03 -26.92
C VAL A 36 7.23 -8.46 -27.06
N LYS A 37 6.64 -8.76 -28.22
CA LYS A 37 6.08 -10.08 -28.52
C LYS A 37 6.80 -10.73 -29.69
N TYR A 38 6.78 -12.06 -29.73
CA TYR A 38 7.41 -12.87 -30.76
C TYR A 38 6.50 -14.00 -31.19
N CYS A 39 6.50 -14.33 -32.48
CA CYS A 39 5.79 -15.49 -33.02
C CYS A 39 6.45 -16.83 -32.65
N GLY A 40 7.71 -16.81 -32.21
CA GLY A 40 8.46 -18.00 -31.83
C GLY A 40 9.82 -17.69 -31.22
N VAL A 41 10.48 -18.74 -30.74
CA VAL A 41 11.79 -18.67 -30.07
C VAL A 41 12.88 -18.19 -31.04
N ASP A 42 12.78 -18.52 -32.33
CA ASP A 42 13.77 -18.11 -33.33
C ASP A 42 13.77 -16.60 -33.54
N CYS A 43 12.59 -15.99 -33.64
CA CYS A 43 12.43 -14.54 -33.71
C CYS A 43 12.94 -13.84 -32.45
N GLN A 44 12.73 -14.44 -31.27
CA GLN A 44 13.26 -13.92 -30.01
C GLN A 44 14.80 -13.97 -29.98
N ARG A 45 15.41 -15.07 -30.44
CA ARG A 45 16.87 -15.24 -30.49
C ARG A 45 17.51 -14.27 -31.49
N ALA A 46 16.92 -14.10 -32.67
CA ALA A 46 17.39 -13.15 -33.69
C ALA A 46 17.35 -11.70 -33.18
N HIS A 47 16.26 -11.30 -32.49
CA HIS A 47 16.12 -9.94 -31.97
C HIS A 47 16.93 -9.67 -30.68
N ARG A 48 17.51 -10.70 -30.05
CA ARG A 48 18.15 -10.62 -28.73
C ARG A 48 19.22 -9.53 -28.63
N LYS A 49 20.08 -9.37 -29.65
CA LYS A 49 21.17 -8.38 -29.61
C LYS A 49 20.65 -6.94 -29.59
N ARG A 50 19.66 -6.61 -30.45
CA ARG A 50 19.03 -5.28 -30.52
C ARG A 50 18.19 -4.99 -29.28
N HIS A 51 17.50 -6.00 -28.75
CA HIS A 51 16.60 -5.85 -27.60
C HIS A 51 17.31 -5.87 -26.23
N LYS A 52 18.51 -6.46 -26.11
CA LYS A 52 19.15 -6.78 -24.82
C LYS A 52 19.17 -5.63 -23.81
N LYS A 53 19.54 -4.41 -24.24
CA LYS A 53 19.63 -3.24 -23.36
C LYS A 53 18.26 -2.85 -22.80
N ALA A 54 17.28 -2.66 -23.68
CA ALA A 54 15.91 -2.33 -23.30
C ALA A 54 15.26 -3.44 -22.45
N CYS A 55 15.53 -4.71 -22.79
CA CYS A 55 15.05 -5.85 -22.03
C CYS A 55 15.55 -5.84 -20.58
N LYS A 56 16.85 -5.58 -20.37
CA LYS A 56 17.46 -5.56 -19.03
C LYS A 56 16.92 -4.40 -18.20
N GLN A 57 16.77 -3.23 -18.82
CA GLN A 57 16.22 -2.05 -18.15
C GLN A 57 14.80 -2.31 -17.65
N ARG A 58 13.89 -2.77 -18.52
CA ARG A 58 12.52 -3.03 -18.10
C ARG A 58 12.42 -4.19 -17.11
N ALA A 59 13.25 -5.22 -17.24
CA ALA A 59 13.27 -6.30 -16.26
C ALA A 59 13.67 -5.79 -14.86
N ALA A 60 14.58 -4.82 -14.78
CA ALA A 60 14.93 -4.16 -13.53
C ALA A 60 13.75 -3.30 -13.00
N GLU A 61 13.08 -2.53 -13.85
CA GLU A 61 11.89 -1.75 -13.45
C GLU A 61 10.77 -2.66 -12.92
N LEU A 62 10.51 -3.81 -13.57
CA LEU A 62 9.52 -4.77 -13.11
C LEU A 62 9.88 -5.38 -11.74
N GLU A 63 11.17 -5.58 -11.48
CA GLU A 63 11.64 -6.06 -10.19
C GLU A 63 11.49 -4.98 -9.10
N ASP A 64 11.81 -3.72 -9.42
CA ASP A 64 11.58 -2.59 -8.52
C ASP A 64 10.07 -2.40 -8.25
N GLU A 65 9.21 -2.48 -9.28
CA GLU A 65 7.76 -2.45 -9.12
C GLU A 65 7.29 -3.59 -8.20
N ARG A 66 7.82 -4.82 -8.38
CA ARG A 66 7.49 -5.96 -7.52
C ARG A 66 7.88 -5.74 -6.06
N LEU A 67 9.04 -5.12 -5.81
CA LEU A 67 9.57 -4.85 -4.48
C LEU A 67 8.89 -3.66 -3.79
N TYR A 68 8.57 -2.60 -4.53
CA TYR A 68 8.14 -1.31 -3.97
C TYR A 68 6.67 -0.93 -4.24
N SER A 69 5.88 -1.78 -4.92
CA SER A 69 4.45 -1.51 -5.12
C SER A 69 3.59 -1.70 -3.88
N GLN A 70 4.09 -2.42 -2.87
CA GLN A 70 3.35 -2.72 -1.64
C GLN A 70 3.74 -1.76 -0.51
N GLY A 71 2.83 -1.53 0.45
CA GLY A 71 3.12 -0.73 1.66
C GLY A 71 3.03 0.79 1.51
N LEU A 72 2.64 1.32 0.34
CA LEU A 72 2.43 2.76 0.15
C LEU A 72 1.21 3.32 0.89
N LYS A 73 0.25 2.46 1.25
CA LYS A 73 -0.94 2.85 2.02
C LYS A 73 -0.69 2.67 3.50
N ARG A 74 -0.88 3.74 4.28
CA ARG A 74 -0.96 3.63 5.74
C ARG A 74 -2.28 2.97 6.15
N PRO A 75 -2.27 2.01 7.08
CA PRO A 75 -3.48 1.49 7.71
C PRO A 75 -4.35 2.61 8.32
N GLU A 76 -5.67 2.44 8.31
CA GLU A 76 -6.61 3.43 8.88
C GLU A 76 -6.33 3.74 10.36
N ARG A 77 -5.86 2.75 11.11
CA ARG A 77 -5.49 2.88 12.53
C ARG A 77 -4.32 3.84 12.79
N ASP A 78 -3.57 4.21 11.74
CA ASP A 78 -2.43 5.12 11.85
C ASP A 78 -2.86 6.59 11.80
N PHE A 79 -4.15 6.86 11.62
CA PHE A 79 -4.72 8.21 11.59
C PHE A 79 -5.39 8.53 12.93
N CYS A 80 -5.18 9.75 13.41
CA CYS A 80 -5.83 10.22 14.62
C CYS A 80 -7.34 10.38 14.36
N PRO A 81 -8.23 9.77 15.16
CA PRO A 81 -9.67 9.82 14.94
C PRO A 81 -10.30 11.19 15.26
N ILE A 82 -9.53 12.15 15.77
CA ILE A 82 -10.01 13.50 16.10
C ILE A 82 -9.67 14.48 14.97
N CYS A 83 -8.40 14.53 14.54
CA CYS A 83 -7.98 15.45 13.48
C CYS A 83 -7.86 14.79 12.10
N THR A 84 -8.03 13.47 12.00
CA THR A 84 -7.89 12.67 10.75
C THR A 84 -6.52 12.76 10.07
N LEU A 85 -5.52 13.30 10.78
CA LEU A 85 -4.15 13.38 10.28
C LEU A 85 -3.36 12.11 10.63
N PRO A 86 -2.40 11.71 9.78
CA PRO A 86 -1.52 10.58 10.07
C PRO A 86 -0.68 10.88 11.31
N ILE A 87 -0.59 9.91 12.21
CA ILE A 87 0.28 9.96 13.39
C ILE A 87 1.72 9.73 12.92
N PRO A 88 2.68 10.61 13.25
CA PRO A 88 4.09 10.40 12.87
C PRO A 88 4.64 9.06 13.36
N LEU A 89 5.58 8.48 12.62
CA LEU A 89 6.29 7.28 13.04
C LEU A 89 7.52 7.68 13.88
N PRO A 90 7.81 6.98 14.99
CA PRO A 90 7.09 5.83 15.52
C PRO A 90 5.82 6.23 16.31
N MET A 91 4.67 5.58 16.05
CA MET A 91 3.38 6.07 16.56
C MET A 91 3.26 6.09 18.08
N HIS A 92 3.94 5.19 18.79
CA HIS A 92 3.87 5.08 20.25
C HIS A 92 4.48 6.30 20.95
N GLU A 93 5.40 7.04 20.30
CA GLU A 93 5.97 8.28 20.82
C GLU A 93 5.05 9.49 20.57
N HIS A 94 4.20 9.39 19.54
CA HIS A 94 3.39 10.51 19.04
C HIS A 94 1.89 10.36 19.29
N SER A 95 1.47 9.35 20.04
CA SER A 95 0.07 9.11 20.37
C SER A 95 -0.13 8.38 21.70
N PHE A 96 -1.37 8.45 22.21
CA PHE A 96 -1.81 7.70 23.37
C PHE A 96 -2.92 6.73 23.00
N PHE A 97 -2.79 5.48 23.45
CA PHE A 97 -3.87 4.51 23.41
C PHE A 97 -4.84 4.73 24.56
N LYS A 98 -6.11 4.95 24.26
CA LYS A 98 -7.17 5.17 25.26
C LYS A 98 -7.93 3.88 25.52
N ALA A 99 -7.65 3.24 26.65
CA ALA A 99 -8.29 2.00 27.09
C ALA A 99 -9.84 2.09 27.08
N CYS A 100 -10.39 3.26 27.42
CA CYS A 100 -11.82 3.47 27.51
C CYS A 100 -12.58 3.29 26.20
N CYS A 101 -11.97 3.47 25.02
CA CYS A 101 -12.63 3.34 23.71
C CYS A 101 -11.78 2.63 22.67
N THR A 102 -10.62 2.10 23.07
CA THR A 102 -9.63 1.43 22.23
C THR A 102 -9.27 2.25 20.99
N LYS A 103 -9.11 3.57 21.17
CA LYS A 103 -8.69 4.52 20.13
C LYS A 103 -7.30 5.06 20.42
N GLN A 104 -6.53 5.26 19.36
CA GLN A 104 -5.21 5.87 19.41
C GLN A 104 -5.30 7.32 18.98
N ILE A 105 -4.96 8.25 19.88
CA ILE A 105 -5.13 9.69 19.68
C ILE A 105 -3.76 10.36 19.64
N CYS A 106 -3.49 11.23 18.67
CA CYS A 106 -2.20 11.93 18.59
C CYS A 106 -1.97 12.84 19.81
N ASN A 107 -0.71 13.05 20.18
CA ASN A 107 -0.33 13.91 21.30
C ASN A 107 -0.88 15.33 21.14
N GLY A 108 -0.92 15.85 19.91
CA GLY A 108 -1.47 17.17 19.61
C GLY A 108 -2.93 17.33 20.05
N CYS A 109 -3.81 16.41 19.67
CA CYS A 109 -5.22 16.44 20.07
C CYS A 109 -5.39 16.22 21.59
N SER A 110 -4.59 15.33 22.19
CA SER A 110 -4.59 15.12 23.65
C SER A 110 -4.20 16.39 24.41
N MET A 111 -3.14 17.07 23.98
CA MET A 111 -2.67 18.32 24.58
C MET A 111 -3.65 19.48 24.35
N ALA A 112 -4.29 19.54 23.19
CA ALA A 112 -5.33 20.53 22.91
C ALA A 112 -6.55 20.36 23.84
N ALA A 113 -6.98 19.13 24.12
CA ALA A 113 -8.04 18.85 25.08
C ALA A 113 -7.65 19.27 26.51
N ARG A 114 -6.43 18.89 26.95
CA ARG A 114 -5.90 19.28 28.27
C ARG A 114 -5.82 20.79 28.45
N LYS A 115 -5.38 21.54 27.43
CA LYS A 115 -5.34 23.01 27.47
C LYS A 115 -6.72 23.66 27.65
N ARG A 116 -7.80 22.95 27.30
CA ARG A 116 -9.19 23.37 27.52
C ARG A 116 -9.78 22.86 28.84
N GLY A 117 -8.95 22.28 29.72
CA GLY A 117 -9.39 21.73 31.01
C GLY A 117 -9.99 20.33 30.94
N MET A 118 -9.88 19.62 29.80
CA MET A 118 -10.40 18.27 29.64
C MET A 118 -9.30 17.24 29.88
N PHE A 119 -9.39 16.50 31.00
CA PHE A 119 -8.48 15.40 31.35
C PHE A 119 -9.03 14.01 30.99
N ASP A 120 -10.33 13.94 30.70
CA ASP A 120 -10.98 12.74 30.20
C ASP A 120 -10.47 12.35 28.80
N CYS A 121 -10.92 11.19 28.31
CA CYS A 121 -10.59 10.78 26.95
C CYS A 121 -11.07 11.81 25.91
N ALA A 122 -10.14 12.44 25.19
CA ALA A 122 -10.43 13.44 24.16
C ALA A 122 -11.34 12.94 23.02
N PHE A 123 -11.50 11.62 22.86
CA PHE A 123 -12.38 11.02 21.85
C PHE A 123 -13.79 10.72 22.39
N CYS A 124 -13.91 9.86 23.40
CA CYS A 124 -15.21 9.40 23.91
C CYS A 124 -15.68 10.08 25.20
N ARG A 125 -14.89 11.02 25.75
CA ARG A 125 -15.14 11.77 26.99
C ARG A 125 -15.30 10.93 28.25
N THR A 126 -15.01 9.63 28.20
CA THR A 126 -15.02 8.77 29.39
C THR A 126 -13.88 9.19 30.34
N PRO A 127 -14.16 9.36 31.64
CA PRO A 127 -13.14 9.55 32.65
C PRO A 127 -12.12 8.43 32.62
N MET A 128 -10.85 8.79 32.75
CA MET A 128 -9.76 7.82 32.79
C MET A 128 -9.46 7.45 34.24
N PRO A 129 -9.30 6.15 34.56
CA PRO A 129 -8.89 5.75 35.89
C PRO A 129 -7.51 6.30 36.26
N ASP A 130 -7.31 6.52 37.55
CA ASP A 130 -6.05 7.00 38.13
C ASP A 130 -5.13 5.85 38.61
N ASN A 131 -5.63 4.61 38.60
CA ASN A 131 -4.92 3.43 39.06
C ASN A 131 -4.94 2.28 38.04
N ASP A 132 -3.94 1.41 38.13
CA ASP A 132 -3.73 0.31 37.19
C ASP A 132 -4.82 -0.77 37.28
N ALA A 133 -5.35 -1.03 38.48
CA ALA A 133 -6.38 -2.06 38.68
C ALA A 133 -7.65 -1.74 37.89
N ASP A 134 -8.11 -0.49 37.96
CA ASP A 134 -9.26 0.01 37.23
C ASP A 134 -8.99 0.12 35.73
N MET A 135 -7.78 0.51 35.34
CA MET A 135 -7.38 0.50 33.92
C MET A 135 -7.42 -0.93 33.34
N LEU A 136 -6.91 -1.92 34.08
CA LEU A 136 -6.96 -3.33 33.68
C LEU A 136 -8.39 -3.85 33.63
N ALA A 137 -9.24 -3.49 34.60
CA ALA A 137 -10.66 -3.86 34.60
C ALA A 137 -11.37 -3.28 33.35
N MET A 138 -11.09 -2.03 33.01
CA MET A 138 -11.62 -1.36 31.82
C MET A 138 -11.17 -2.04 30.52
N ILE A 139 -9.88 -2.40 30.40
CA ILE A 139 -9.36 -3.14 29.24
C ILE A 139 -10.04 -4.50 29.12
N ARG A 140 -10.14 -5.27 30.22
CA ARG A 140 -10.82 -6.57 30.25
C ARG A 140 -12.28 -6.45 29.81
N ALA A 141 -12.99 -5.41 30.26
CA ALA A 141 -14.37 -5.16 29.86
C ALA A 141 -14.49 -4.84 28.36
N ARG A 142 -13.50 -4.16 27.76
CA ARG A 142 -13.45 -3.90 26.31
C ARG A 142 -13.18 -5.18 25.51
N VAL A 143 -12.21 -5.99 25.93
CA VAL A 143 -11.86 -7.26 25.29
C VAL A 143 -13.07 -8.21 25.29
N LYS A 144 -13.80 -8.31 26.41
CA LYS A 144 -15.03 -9.12 26.50
C LYS A 144 -16.13 -8.74 25.51
N ARG A 145 -16.12 -7.53 24.94
CA ARG A 145 -17.12 -7.08 23.95
C ARG A 145 -16.69 -7.33 22.49
N MET A 146 -15.46 -7.80 22.28
CA MET A 146 -14.88 -8.07 20.96
C MET A 146 -14.89 -9.57 20.61
N ILE A 147 -15.33 -10.41 21.55
CA ILE A 147 -15.52 -11.87 21.43
C ILE A 147 -17.03 -12.12 21.48
#